data_AF-A0A7S2RDR7-F1
#
_entry.id   AF-A0A7S2RDR7-F1
#
_cell.length_a   1.000
_cell.length_b   1.000
_cell.length_c   1.000
_cell.angle_alpha   90.00
_cell.angle_beta   90.00
_cell.angle_gamma   90.00
#
_symmetry.space_group_name_H-M   'P 1'
#
loop_
_entity.id
_entity.type
_entity.pdbx_description
1 polymer ?
#
loop_
_entity_poly.entity_id
_entity_poly.type
_entity_poly.pdbx_seq_one_letter_code
_entity_poly.pdbx_strand_id
1 'polypeptide(L)'
;CFRRRRYIDYHASIEHHGQNGLGSAYNRQTYFLTSSSVQDMKNKPDEVYTIAAIKLNKMDAVGVMESMDRSVDLISCALGVKKVKVPKRNVGAYAQVEDSVVLQQIESLLALDLRVYTFAKDLFQMRLRSLHFMREHFQFC
;
A
#
# COMPACT_ATOMS: atom_id res chain seq x y z
N CYS A 1 19.24 12.85 -9.74
CA CYS A 1 20.33 12.24 -8.96
C CYS A 1 19.93 11.42 -7.71
N PHE A 2 18.74 11.57 -7.13
CA PHE A 2 18.39 10.93 -5.83
C PHE A 2 17.79 9.50 -5.88
N ARG A 3 17.51 8.92 -7.06
CA ARG A 3 16.82 7.60 -7.18
C ARG A 3 17.63 6.48 -7.82
N ARG A 4 18.63 6.78 -8.68
CA ARG A 4 19.66 5.78 -9.03
C ARG A 4 20.36 5.27 -7.77
N ARG A 5 20.61 6.15 -6.79
CA ARG A 5 21.13 5.76 -5.48
C ARG A 5 20.22 4.77 -4.76
N ARG A 6 18.91 5.04 -4.61
CA ARG A 6 18.02 4.10 -3.89
C ARG A 6 17.81 2.74 -4.54
N TYR A 7 17.83 2.61 -5.87
CA TYR A 7 17.70 1.30 -6.53
C TYR A 7 19.03 0.54 -6.58
N ILE A 8 20.16 1.25 -6.73
CA ILE A 8 21.51 0.67 -6.61
C ILE A 8 21.79 0.27 -5.15
N ASP A 9 21.37 1.07 -4.17
CA ASP A 9 21.45 0.73 -2.74
C ASP A 9 20.48 -0.42 -2.39
N TYR A 10 19.33 -0.54 -3.07
CA TYR A 10 18.38 -1.64 -2.94
C TYR A 10 18.97 -2.96 -3.47
N HIS A 11 19.55 -2.96 -4.68
CA HIS A 11 20.25 -4.13 -5.23
C HIS A 11 21.55 -4.46 -4.49
N ALA A 12 22.35 -3.47 -4.09
CA ALA A 12 23.56 -3.69 -3.28
C ALA A 12 23.23 -4.23 -1.87
N SER A 13 22.07 -3.88 -1.30
CA SER A 13 21.59 -4.47 -0.05
C SER A 13 21.13 -5.93 -0.20
N ILE A 14 20.69 -6.31 -1.40
CA ILE A 14 20.27 -7.69 -1.73
C ILE A 14 21.48 -8.62 -1.87
N GLU A 15 22.61 -8.14 -2.40
CA GLU A 15 23.82 -8.96 -2.59
C GLU A 15 24.70 -9.09 -1.32
N HIS A 16 24.68 -8.11 -0.40
CA HIS A 16 25.55 -8.13 0.78
C HIS A 16 24.93 -8.63 2.10
N HIS A 17 23.60 -8.72 2.22
CA HIS A 17 22.95 -9.11 3.48
C HIS A 17 22.45 -10.56 3.49
N GLY A 18 23.34 -11.47 3.09
CA GLY A 18 23.11 -12.91 3.15
C GLY A 18 22.91 -13.49 4.56
N GLN A 19 23.14 -12.75 5.67
CA GLN A 19 23.07 -13.39 7.00
C GLN A 19 22.50 -12.60 8.19
N ASN A 20 22.38 -11.27 8.24
CA ASN A 20 21.81 -10.61 9.43
C ASN A 20 21.21 -9.22 9.13
N GLY A 21 19.91 -9.03 9.40
CA GLY A 21 19.37 -7.72 9.84
C GLY A 21 18.34 -6.97 8.97
N LEU A 22 18.19 -7.24 7.68
CA LEU A 22 17.18 -6.56 6.82
C LEU A 22 16.57 -7.54 5.80
N GLY A 23 15.97 -8.60 6.32
CA GLY A 23 15.17 -9.52 5.51
C GLY A 23 13.97 -8.79 4.88
N SER A 24 14.06 -8.58 3.57
CA SER A 24 12.96 -8.45 2.63
C SER A 24 12.21 -7.11 2.58
N ALA A 25 12.63 -6.24 1.65
CA ALA A 25 11.72 -5.24 1.11
C ALA A 25 10.58 -5.83 0.26
N TYR A 26 10.58 -7.14 0.02
CA TYR A 26 9.50 -7.85 -0.66
C TYR A 26 8.29 -8.01 0.24
N ASN A 27 7.11 -7.76 -0.33
CA ASN A 27 5.81 -7.89 0.32
C ASN A 27 5.71 -7.14 1.66
N ARG A 28 6.31 -5.95 1.73
CA ARG A 28 6.44 -5.17 2.97
C ARG A 28 5.10 -4.64 3.47
N GLN A 29 4.18 -4.26 2.59
CA GLN A 29 2.85 -3.83 3.01
C GLN A 29 2.10 -4.99 3.68
N THR A 30 2.20 -6.18 3.08
CA THR A 30 1.66 -7.41 3.64
C THR A 30 2.30 -7.73 4.98
N TYR A 31 3.64 -7.64 5.08
CA TYR A 31 4.35 -7.80 6.36
C TYR A 31 3.80 -6.89 7.45
N PHE A 32 3.63 -5.59 7.17
CA PHE A 32 3.13 -4.65 8.18
C PHE A 32 1.69 -4.93 8.59
N LEU A 33 0.87 -5.48 7.69
CA LEU A 33 -0.48 -5.89 8.03
C LEU A 33 -0.47 -7.16 8.86
N THR A 34 0.24 -8.20 8.44
CA THR A 34 0.07 -9.54 9.01
C THR A 34 1.08 -9.89 10.10
N SER A 35 2.25 -9.26 10.10
CA SER A 35 3.45 -9.65 10.84
C SER A 35 3.98 -11.06 10.48
N SER A 36 3.60 -11.58 9.31
CA SER A 36 4.02 -12.90 8.83
C SER A 36 5.49 -12.92 8.46
N SER A 37 6.17 -14.05 8.66
CA SER A 37 7.56 -14.18 8.20
C SER A 37 7.65 -14.27 6.67
N VAL A 38 8.84 -14.03 6.11
CA VAL A 38 9.11 -14.27 4.68
C VAL A 38 8.82 -15.72 4.29
N GLN A 39 9.06 -16.67 5.21
CA GLN A 39 8.82 -18.08 4.97
C GLN A 39 7.32 -18.40 4.90
N ASP A 40 6.51 -17.76 5.75
CA ASP A 40 5.04 -17.91 5.70
C ASP A 40 4.48 -17.32 4.40
N MET A 41 4.98 -16.17 3.96
CA MET A 41 4.56 -15.55 2.69
C MET A 41 4.86 -16.43 1.47
N LYS A 42 5.95 -17.21 1.52
CA LYS A 42 6.31 -18.15 0.45
C LYS A 42 5.51 -19.44 0.51
N ASN A 43 5.36 -20.02 1.70
CA ASN A 43 4.79 -21.36 1.84
C ASN A 43 3.26 -21.35 1.95
N LYS A 44 2.69 -20.24 2.40
CA LYS A 44 1.25 -20.09 2.69
C LYS A 44 0.70 -18.74 2.20
N PRO A 45 0.95 -18.35 0.94
CA PRO A 45 0.61 -17.01 0.44
C PRO A 45 -0.89 -16.68 0.58
N ASP A 46 -1.78 -17.66 0.40
CA ASP A 46 -3.23 -17.45 0.50
C ASP A 46 -3.71 -17.22 1.94
N GLU A 47 -3.13 -17.93 2.92
CA GLU A 47 -3.43 -17.70 4.33
C GLU A 47 -2.97 -16.29 4.76
N VAL A 48 -1.76 -15.90 4.36
CA VAL A 48 -1.22 -14.56 4.64
C VAL A 48 -2.08 -13.48 3.99
N TYR A 49 -2.46 -13.65 2.72
CA TYR A 49 -3.39 -12.74 2.04
C TYR A 49 -4.72 -12.62 2.80
N THR A 50 -5.29 -13.74 3.23
CA THR A 50 -6.57 -13.78 3.94
C THR A 50 -6.49 -13.00 5.26
N ILE A 51 -5.41 -13.15 6.01
CA ILE A 51 -5.15 -12.38 7.23
C ILE A 51 -5.04 -10.88 6.91
N ALA A 52 -4.30 -10.52 5.86
CA ALA A 52 -4.13 -9.12 5.44
C ALA A 52 -5.47 -8.48 5.05
N ALA A 53 -6.28 -9.18 4.25
CA ALA A 53 -7.60 -8.72 3.82
C ALA A 53 -8.56 -8.53 4.99
N ILE A 54 -8.59 -9.47 5.94
CA ILE A 54 -9.40 -9.34 7.17
C ILE A 54 -8.96 -8.11 7.97
N LYS A 55 -7.66 -7.90 8.14
CA LYS A 55 -7.14 -6.74 8.90
C LYS A 55 -7.48 -5.42 8.21
N LEU A 56 -7.28 -5.32 6.89
CA LEU A 56 -7.67 -4.14 6.11
C LEU A 56 -9.16 -3.84 6.23
N ASN A 57 -10.02 -4.87 6.13
CA ASN A 57 -11.46 -4.69 6.23
C ASN A 57 -11.90 -4.19 7.62
N LYS A 58 -11.17 -4.56 8.68
CA LYS A 58 -11.42 -4.12 10.06
C LYS A 58 -10.90 -2.72 10.40
N MET A 59 -10.04 -2.13 9.56
CA MET A 59 -9.56 -0.76 9.80
C MET A 59 -10.69 0.24 9.56
N ASP A 60 -10.78 1.30 10.36
CA ASP A 60 -11.80 2.36 10.19
C ASP A 60 -11.62 3.11 8.86
N ALA A 61 -10.37 3.31 8.45
CA ALA A 61 -10.01 3.97 7.21
C ALA A 61 -8.87 3.23 6.49
N VAL A 62 -8.96 3.18 5.16
CA VAL A 62 -7.88 2.74 4.27
C VAL A 62 -7.70 3.82 3.23
N GLY A 63 -6.46 4.27 3.02
CA GLY A 63 -6.09 5.29 2.05
C GLY A 63 -5.13 4.76 1.00
N VAL A 64 -5.12 5.40 -0.18
CA VAL A 64 -4.18 5.10 -1.26
C VAL A 64 -3.43 6.36 -1.67
N MET A 65 -2.11 6.23 -1.89
CA MET A 65 -1.22 7.37 -2.07
C MET A 65 -1.53 8.17 -3.36
N GLU A 66 -1.98 7.49 -4.43
CA GLU A 66 -2.38 8.14 -5.68
C GLU A 66 -3.62 9.03 -5.53
N SER A 67 -4.42 8.84 -4.47
CA SER A 67 -5.60 9.64 -4.15
C SER A 67 -5.50 10.22 -2.74
N MET A 68 -4.36 10.84 -2.42
CA MET A 68 -4.05 11.36 -1.08
C MET A 68 -5.13 12.29 -0.52
N ASP A 69 -5.62 13.25 -1.31
CA ASP A 69 -6.64 14.20 -0.86
C ASP A 69 -7.93 13.50 -0.41
N ARG A 70 -8.36 12.49 -1.17
CA ARG A 70 -9.55 11.67 -0.87
C ARG A 70 -9.30 10.70 0.29
N SER A 71 -8.07 10.21 0.41
CA SER A 71 -7.65 9.37 1.54
C SER A 71 -7.71 10.16 2.85
N VAL A 72 -7.26 11.42 2.84
CA VAL A 72 -7.39 12.31 4.00
C VAL A 72 -8.84 12.60 4.32
N ASP A 73 -9.71 12.81 3.33
CA ASP A 73 -11.15 12.99 3.57
C ASP A 73 -11.77 11.79 4.28
N LEU A 74 -11.44 10.58 3.83
CA LEU A 74 -11.95 9.34 4.40
C LEU A 74 -11.45 9.13 5.83
N ILE A 75 -10.15 9.37 6.08
CA ILE A 75 -9.55 9.28 7.41
C ILE A 75 -10.15 10.32 8.37
N SER A 76 -10.30 11.57 7.93
CA SER A 76 -10.90 12.64 8.73
C SER A 76 -12.33 12.30 9.13
N CYS A 77 -13.12 11.76 8.20
CA CYS A 77 -14.47 11.30 8.50
C CYS A 77 -14.48 10.14 9.49
N ALA A 78 -13.63 9.13 9.29
CA ALA A 78 -13.54 7.97 10.17
C ALA A 78 -13.15 8.34 11.61
N LEU A 79 -12.27 9.33 11.78
CA LEU A 79 -11.81 9.81 13.08
C LEU A 79 -12.70 10.91 13.69
N GLY A 80 -13.71 11.39 12.97
CA GLY A 80 -14.55 12.51 13.43
C GLY A 80 -13.80 13.83 13.59
N VAL A 81 -12.70 14.03 12.86
CA VAL A 81 -11.87 15.24 12.95
C VAL A 81 -12.05 16.12 11.74
N LYS A 82 -11.86 17.44 11.92
CA LYS A 82 -11.86 18.39 10.81
C LYS A 82 -10.75 18.05 9.82
N LYS A 83 -11.06 18.18 8.53
CA LYS A 83 -10.12 17.95 7.44
C LYS A 83 -8.87 18.81 7.60
N VAL A 84 -7.70 18.17 7.60
CA VAL A 84 -6.41 18.85 7.51
C VAL A 84 -6.10 19.07 6.02
N LYS A 85 -5.76 20.31 5.64
CA LYS A 85 -5.28 20.58 4.28
C LYS A 85 -3.91 19.93 4.10
N VAL A 86 -3.84 18.92 3.26
CA VAL A 86 -2.57 18.35 2.79
C VAL A 86 -2.07 19.13 1.58
N PRO A 87 -0.76 19.40 1.48
CA PRO A 87 -0.18 20.03 0.30
C PRO A 87 -0.35 19.09 -0.90
N LYS A 88 -0.86 19.64 -2.02
CA LYS A 88 -0.97 18.89 -3.27
C LYS A 88 0.42 18.40 -3.68
N ARG A 89 0.63 17.08 -3.63
CA ARG A 89 1.84 16.44 -4.14
C ARG A 89 1.54 15.80 -5.48
N ASN A 90 2.33 16.13 -6.50
CA ASN A 90 2.24 15.48 -7.80
C ASN A 90 2.97 14.12 -7.72
N VAL A 91 2.28 13.10 -7.21
CA VAL A 91 2.86 11.76 -7.01
C VAL A 91 3.36 11.15 -8.32
N GLY A 92 2.73 11.51 -9.45
CA GLY A 92 3.13 11.09 -10.79
C GLY A 92 4.34 11.82 -11.38
N ALA A 93 4.78 12.96 -10.81
CA ALA A 93 5.88 13.74 -11.36
C ALA A 93 7.24 13.01 -11.33
N TYR A 94 7.33 11.92 -10.57
CA TYR A 94 8.52 11.07 -10.48
C TYR A 94 8.29 9.65 -11.01
N ALA A 95 7.19 9.42 -11.74
CA ALA A 95 6.98 8.16 -12.44
C ALA A 95 8.00 8.08 -13.59
N GLN A 96 8.99 7.21 -13.45
CA GLN A 96 9.82 6.82 -14.59
C GLN A 96 9.18 5.60 -15.22
N VAL A 97 9.12 5.58 -16.55
CA VAL A 97 8.70 4.39 -17.28
C VAL A 97 9.81 3.37 -17.11
N GLU A 98 9.54 2.27 -16.40
CA GLU A 98 10.47 1.15 -16.31
C GLU A 98 10.30 0.23 -17.52
N ASP A 99 11.38 -0.48 -17.85
CA ASP A 99 11.38 -1.53 -18.87
C ASP A 99 10.38 -2.63 -18.49
N SER A 100 9.64 -3.17 -19.47
CA SER A 100 8.61 -4.18 -19.25
C SER A 100 9.16 -5.45 -18.60
N VAL A 101 10.42 -5.83 -18.87
CA VAL A 101 11.05 -7.01 -18.27
C VAL A 101 11.33 -6.79 -16.78
N VAL A 102 11.78 -5.58 -16.43
CA VAL A 102 12.05 -5.21 -15.03
C VAL A 102 10.74 -5.13 -14.25
N LEU A 103 9.69 -4.57 -14.86
CA LEU A 103 8.35 -4.54 -14.27
C LEU A 103 7.83 -5.94 -13.94
N GLN A 104 7.93 -6.90 -14.87
CA GLN A 104 7.50 -8.28 -14.63
C GLN A 104 8.28 -8.94 -13.47
N GLN A 105 9.58 -8.67 -13.36
CA GLN A 105 10.38 -9.17 -12.25
C GLN A 105 9.92 -8.57 -10.91
N ILE A 106 9.70 -7.25 -10.87
CA ILE A 106 9.16 -6.56 -9.68
C ILE A 106 7.80 -7.13 -9.30
N GLU A 107 6.89 -7.33 -10.27
CA GLU A 107 5.57 -7.91 -10.02
C GLU A 107 5.65 -9.32 -9.46
N SER A 108 6.57 -10.15 -9.96
CA SER A 108 6.78 -11.51 -9.44
C SER A 108 7.26 -11.50 -7.98
N LEU A 109 8.12 -10.56 -7.62
CA LEU A 109 8.70 -10.41 -6.29
C LEU A 109 7.71 -9.80 -5.28
N LEU A 110 6.75 -9.02 -5.77
CA LEU A 110 5.75 -8.30 -4.97
C LEU A 110 4.33 -8.84 -5.16
N ALA A 111 4.17 -10.06 -5.67
CA ALA A 111 2.87 -10.61 -6.05
C ALA A 111 1.81 -10.53 -4.93
N LEU A 112 2.24 -10.73 -3.68
CA LEU A 112 1.35 -10.68 -2.52
C LEU A 112 0.96 -9.23 -2.17
N ASP A 113 1.92 -8.31 -2.17
CA ASP A 113 1.66 -6.87 -2.00
C ASP A 113 0.75 -6.32 -3.09
N LEU A 114 0.92 -6.75 -4.34
CA LEU A 114 0.05 -6.33 -5.45
C LEU A 114 -1.39 -6.82 -5.24
N ARG A 115 -1.56 -8.06 -4.78
CA ARG A 115 -2.88 -8.62 -4.47
C ARG A 115 -3.54 -7.88 -3.29
N VAL A 116 -2.78 -7.63 -2.21
CA VAL A 116 -3.24 -6.88 -1.04
C VAL A 116 -3.58 -5.43 -1.40
N TYR A 117 -2.75 -4.78 -2.22
CA TYR A 117 -2.95 -3.41 -2.67
C TYR A 117 -4.20 -3.29 -3.56
N THR A 118 -4.44 -4.26 -4.45
CA THR A 118 -5.66 -4.32 -5.27
C THR A 118 -6.90 -4.37 -4.37
N PHE A 119 -6.90 -5.27 -3.39
CA PHE A 119 -7.98 -5.36 -2.41
C PHE A 119 -8.17 -4.05 -1.62
N ALA A 120 -7.07 -3.43 -1.15
CA ALA A 120 -7.11 -2.16 -0.44
C ALA A 120 -7.70 -1.03 -1.29
N LYS A 121 -7.37 -1.00 -2.58
CA LYS A 121 -7.89 -0.02 -3.54
C LYS A 121 -9.39 -0.19 -3.76
N ASP A 122 -9.87 -1.41 -3.90
CA ASP A 122 -11.31 -1.69 -4.05
C ASP A 122 -12.08 -1.31 -2.78
N LEU A 123 -11.55 -1.67 -1.60
CA LEU A 123 -12.10 -1.29 -0.31
C LEU A 123 -12.16 0.23 -0.14
N PHE A 124 -11.11 0.94 -0.54
CA PHE A 124 -11.06 2.41 -0.55
C PHE A 124 -12.14 3.02 -1.45
N GLN A 125 -12.29 2.52 -2.69
CA GLN A 125 -13.31 3.02 -3.62
C GLN A 125 -14.73 2.77 -3.09
N MET A 126 -14.99 1.60 -2.52
CA MET A 126 -16.28 1.29 -1.90
C MET A 126 -16.60 2.28 -0.77
N ARG A 127 -15.67 2.49 0.16
CA ARG A 127 -15.86 3.41 1.30
C ARG A 127 -16.00 4.86 0.88
N LEU A 128 -15.31 5.30 -0.18
CA LEU A 128 -15.50 6.63 -0.75
C LEU A 128 -16.91 6.83 -1.31
N ARG A 129 -17.47 5.82 -1.99
CA ARG A 129 -18.85 5.88 -2.49
C ARG A 129 -19.85 5.97 -1.34
N SER A 130 -19.65 5.17 -0.29
CA SER A 130 -20.47 5.23 0.92
C SER A 130 -20.39 6.61 1.57
N LEU A 131 -19.19 7.19 1.72
CA LEU A 131 -19.02 8.53 2.26
C LEU A 131 -19.75 9.60 1.43
N HIS A 132 -19.66 9.51 0.11
CA HIS A 132 -20.34 10.45 -0.79
C HIS A 132 -21.86 10.37 -0.65
N PHE A 133 -22.41 9.15 -0.66
CA PHE A 133 -23.83 8.89 -0.43
C PHE A 133 -24.29 9.43 0.94
N MET A 134 -23.52 9.18 2.00
CA MET A 134 -23.84 9.69 3.34
C MET A 134 -23.87 11.22 3.41
N ARG A 135 -22.95 11.90 2.70
CA ARG A 135 -22.92 13.37 2.63
C ARG A 135 -24.10 13.96 1.88
N GLU A 136 -24.51 13.34 0.78
CA GLU A 136 -25.62 13.83 -0.05
C GLU A 136 -26.98 13.64 0.63
N HIS A 137 -27.16 12.53 1.35
CA HIS A 137 -28.47 12.13 1.86
C HIS A 137 -28.71 12.40 3.34
N PHE A 138 -27.64 12.49 4.16
CA PHE A 138 -27.78 12.52 5.62
C PHE A 138 -27.13 13.74 6.30
N GLN A 139 -26.67 14.75 5.55
CA GLN A 139 -25.97 15.93 6.10
C GLN A 139 -24.89 15.56 7.14
N PHE A 140 -24.11 14.51 6.87
CA PHE A 140 -23.05 14.08 7.77
C PHE A 140 -21.72 14.82 7.48
N CYS A 141 -21.25 15.52 8.52
CA CYS A 141 -20.02 16.33 8.65
C CYS A 141 -19.93 17.61 7.83
#